data_AF-A0AAD9KIC1-F1
#
_entry.id   AF-A0AAD9KIC1-F1
#
_cell.length_a   1.000
_cell.length_b   1.000
_cell.length_c   1.000
_cell.angle_alpha   90.00
_cell.angle_beta   90.00
_cell.angle_gamma   90.00
#
_symmetry.space_group_name_H-M   'P 1'
#
loop_
_entity.id
_entity.type
_entity.pdbx_description
1 polymer ?
#
loop_
_entity_poly.entity_id
_entity_poly.type
_entity_poly.pdbx_seq_one_letter_code
_entity_poly.pdbx_strand_id
1 'polypeptide(L)'
;MQELHHVHYSILSENEKDGMVTMHDVLDAQRQYDHMQYETYLCRVIRPLEVLLVTHKWIIMKDSAVKIICYRAKIMIPGMLRYDDGIELNDQTVERCVTVKVLFAAIAQMTTAMIATCDHGVVAKTKRVIMERDSYPCQWGLGPAMSYEALFISYTNNCVVD
;
A
#
# COMPACT_ATOMS: atom_id res chain seq x y z
N MET A 1 -32.98 10.21 -22.94
CA MET A 1 -32.50 9.76 -21.62
C MET A 1 -32.97 10.80 -20.62
N GLN A 2 -33.80 10.40 -19.65
CA GLN A 2 -34.51 11.36 -18.77
C GLN A 2 -33.72 11.61 -17.48
N GLU A 3 -33.11 10.58 -16.90
CA GLU A 3 -32.23 10.65 -15.73
C GLU A 3 -31.15 9.55 -15.81
N LEU A 4 -29.98 9.76 -15.19
CA LEU A 4 -28.88 8.80 -15.12
C LEU A 4 -28.27 8.78 -13.71
N HIS A 5 -28.09 7.59 -13.15
CA HIS A 5 -27.47 7.37 -11.84
C HIS A 5 -26.32 6.36 -11.96
N HIS A 6 -25.17 6.67 -11.34
CA HIS A 6 -24.01 5.77 -11.35
C HIS A 6 -24.08 4.82 -10.15
N VAL A 7 -24.38 3.55 -10.41
CA VAL A 7 -24.53 2.52 -9.36
C VAL A 7 -23.19 1.87 -8.96
N HIS A 8 -22.18 1.96 -9.83
CA HIS A 8 -20.91 1.28 -9.62
C HIS A 8 -19.73 2.06 -10.19
N TYR A 9 -18.66 2.14 -9.41
CA TYR A 9 -17.38 2.69 -9.83
C TYR A 9 -16.25 1.73 -9.47
N SER A 10 -15.76 1.00 -10.47
CA SER A 10 -14.65 0.04 -10.38
C SER A 10 -14.87 -1.08 -9.35
N ILE A 11 -14.57 -0.84 -8.08
CA ILE A 11 -14.68 -1.80 -6.96
C ILE A 11 -15.72 -1.31 -5.94
N LEU A 12 -16.13 -0.05 -6.02
CA LEU A 12 -17.09 0.56 -5.11
C LEU A 12 -18.49 0.48 -5.71
N SER A 13 -19.41 -0.14 -4.97
CA SER A 13 -20.83 -0.17 -5.28
C SER A 13 -21.62 0.77 -4.38
N GLU A 14 -22.86 1.06 -4.78
CA GLU A 14 -23.88 1.73 -3.96
C GLU A 14 -24.36 0.90 -2.75
N ASN A 15 -23.99 -0.39 -2.68
CA ASN A 15 -24.33 -1.24 -1.54
C ASN A 15 -23.90 -0.62 -0.20
N GLU A 16 -24.75 -0.70 0.83
CA GLU A 16 -24.48 -0.16 2.17
C GLU A 16 -23.16 -0.65 2.78
N LYS A 17 -22.68 -1.83 2.36
CA LYS A 17 -21.40 -2.42 2.78
C LYS A 17 -20.18 -1.63 2.27
N ASP A 18 -20.30 -1.02 1.09
CA ASP A 18 -19.21 -0.28 0.45
C ASP A 18 -19.11 1.18 0.94
N GLY A 19 -20.00 1.57 1.86
CA GLY A 19 -19.90 2.80 2.63
C GLY A 19 -19.96 4.04 1.76
N MET A 20 -20.98 4.13 0.90
CA MET A 20 -21.35 5.40 0.28
C MET A 20 -21.76 6.39 1.37
N VAL A 21 -21.27 7.62 1.26
CA VAL A 21 -21.47 8.68 2.24
C VAL A 21 -22.06 9.89 1.56
N THR A 22 -22.98 10.59 2.22
CA THR A 22 -23.56 11.83 1.70
C THR A 22 -22.75 13.05 2.16
N MET A 23 -22.91 14.18 1.47
CA MET A 23 -22.25 15.43 1.87
C MET A 23 -22.64 15.90 3.27
N HIS A 24 -23.84 15.53 3.75
CA HIS A 24 -24.28 15.86 5.10
C HIS A 24 -23.45 15.13 6.16
N ASP A 25 -23.19 13.85 5.94
CA ASP A 25 -22.37 13.03 6.85
C ASP A 25 -20.93 13.55 6.94
N VAL A 26 -20.37 14.05 5.83
CA VAL A 26 -19.04 14.69 5.80
C VAL A 26 -19.01 15.95 6.65
N LEU A 27 -20.05 16.80 6.52
CA LEU A 27 -20.16 18.03 7.31
C LEU A 27 -20.29 17.72 8.80
N ASP A 28 -21.13 16.74 9.15
CA ASP A 28 -21.35 16.33 10.53
C ASP A 28 -20.09 15.70 11.13
N ALA A 29 -19.34 14.91 10.35
CA ALA A 29 -18.06 14.35 10.75
C ALA A 29 -17.02 15.42 11.07
N GLN A 30 -16.89 16.43 10.21
CA GLN A 30 -15.97 17.54 10.45
C GLN A 30 -16.38 18.33 11.70
N ARG A 31 -17.68 18.64 11.84
CA ARG A 31 -18.18 19.41 12.98
C ARG A 31 -17.97 18.69 14.32
N GLN A 32 -18.18 17.38 14.35
CA GLN A 32 -17.97 16.58 15.55
C GLN A 32 -16.48 16.52 15.93
N TYR A 33 -15.60 16.43 14.93
CA TYR A 33 -14.15 16.51 15.14
C TYR A 33 -13.76 17.87 15.74
N ASP A 34 -14.25 18.99 15.18
CA ASP A 34 -13.92 20.33 15.66
C ASP A 34 -14.39 20.57 17.11
N HIS A 35 -15.59 20.10 17.48
CA HIS A 35 -16.19 20.38 18.80
C HIS A 35 -15.77 19.41 19.90
N MET A 36 -15.60 18.12 19.57
CA MET A 36 -15.38 17.07 20.56
C MET A 36 -14.06 16.33 20.40
N GLN A 37 -13.29 16.60 19.33
CA GLN A 37 -12.03 15.92 19.01
C GLN A 37 -12.19 14.39 18.90
N TYR A 38 -13.39 13.91 18.58
CA TYR A 38 -13.64 12.49 18.33
C TYR A 38 -13.49 12.17 16.84
N GLU A 39 -12.56 11.28 16.52
CA GLU A 39 -12.21 10.92 15.13
C GLU A 39 -13.03 9.75 14.57
N THR A 40 -13.73 9.01 15.42
CA THR A 40 -14.42 7.77 15.02
C THR A 40 -15.38 7.97 13.84
N TYR A 41 -16.08 9.09 13.81
CA TYR A 41 -17.01 9.39 12.72
C TYR A 41 -16.26 9.81 11.43
N LEU A 42 -15.15 10.53 11.57
CA LEU A 42 -14.27 10.92 10.46
C LEU A 42 -13.62 9.68 9.80
N CYS A 43 -13.09 8.75 10.61
CA CYS A 43 -12.48 7.50 10.12
C CYS A 43 -13.50 6.55 9.46
N ARG A 44 -14.80 6.72 9.73
CA ARG A 44 -15.86 5.98 9.02
C ARG A 44 -16.12 6.56 7.63
N VAL A 45 -16.06 7.89 7.51
CA VAL A 45 -16.27 8.61 6.25
C VAL A 45 -15.07 8.48 5.32
N ILE A 46 -13.86 8.64 5.86
CA ILE A 46 -12.61 8.58 5.11
C ILE A 46 -12.12 7.14 5.11
N ARG A 47 -12.17 6.50 3.94
CA ARG A 47 -11.63 5.15 3.75
C ARG A 47 -10.18 5.20 3.27
N PRO A 48 -9.35 4.24 3.72
CA PRO A 48 -7.97 4.15 3.27
C PRO A 48 -7.91 3.75 1.79
N LEU A 49 -6.90 4.26 1.08
CA LEU A 49 -6.70 4.07 -0.37
C LEU A 49 -6.48 2.60 -0.77
N GLU A 50 -6.10 1.77 0.18
CA GLU A 50 -5.94 0.32 0.06
C GLU A 50 -7.22 -0.39 -0.43
N VAL A 51 -8.39 0.15 -0.12
CA VAL A 51 -9.69 -0.43 -0.55
C VAL A 51 -9.80 -0.49 -2.08
N LEU A 52 -9.18 0.46 -2.79
CA LEU A 52 -9.20 0.52 -4.24
C LEU A 52 -8.26 -0.49 -4.92
N LEU A 53 -7.40 -1.16 -4.15
CA LEU A 53 -6.32 -2.00 -4.67
C LEU A 53 -6.51 -3.49 -4.37
N VAL A 54 -7.68 -3.86 -3.85
CA VAL A 54 -8.02 -5.24 -3.45
C VAL A 54 -8.06 -6.20 -4.64
N THR A 55 -8.42 -5.73 -5.84
CA THR A 55 -8.53 -6.58 -7.03
C THR A 55 -7.19 -6.94 -7.68
N HIS A 56 -6.11 -6.26 -7.32
CA HIS A 56 -4.80 -6.50 -7.91
C HIS A 56 -4.02 -7.55 -7.13
N LYS A 57 -3.15 -8.28 -7.82
CA LYS A 57 -2.25 -9.27 -7.22
C LYS A 57 -1.21 -8.59 -6.33
N TRP A 58 -0.88 -9.24 -5.23
CA TRP A 58 0.00 -8.67 -4.22
C TRP A 58 1.43 -9.22 -4.28
N ILE A 59 2.40 -8.32 -4.07
CA ILE A 59 3.78 -8.68 -3.77
C ILE A 59 4.14 -8.04 -2.43
N ILE A 60 4.59 -8.84 -1.48
CA ILE A 60 5.00 -8.39 -0.15
C ILE A 60 6.51 -8.22 -0.13
N MET A 61 6.94 -7.03 0.26
CA MET A 61 8.34 -6.60 0.25
C MET A 61 8.93 -6.56 1.65
N LYS A 62 10.26 -6.68 1.74
CA LYS A 62 11.02 -6.42 2.96
C LYS A 62 11.02 -4.93 3.26
N ASP A 63 10.91 -4.58 4.55
CA ASP A 63 10.92 -3.19 5.00
C ASP A 63 12.22 -2.44 4.62
N SER A 64 13.34 -3.17 4.54
CA SER A 64 14.64 -2.63 4.09
C SER A 64 14.65 -2.19 2.63
N ALA A 65 13.78 -2.78 1.80
CA ALA A 65 13.66 -2.48 0.37
C ALA A 65 12.66 -1.35 0.08
N VAL A 66 11.79 -1.01 1.03
CA VAL A 66 10.70 -0.04 0.86
C VAL A 66 11.22 1.32 0.39
N LYS A 67 12.18 1.87 1.13
CA LYS A 67 12.69 3.21 0.86
C LYS A 67 13.29 3.32 -0.55
N ILE A 68 14.01 2.29 -0.97
CA ILE A 68 14.62 2.17 -2.31
C ILE A 68 13.57 2.40 -3.39
N ILE A 69 12.42 1.77 -3.20
CA ILE A 69 11.40 1.73 -4.22
C ILE A 69 10.56 3.00 -4.20
N CYS A 70 10.46 3.70 -3.07
CA CYS A 70 9.90 5.05 -3.03
C CYS A 70 10.69 6.04 -3.90
N TYR A 71 12.00 5.82 -4.09
CA TYR A 71 12.82 6.55 -5.08
C TYR A 71 12.71 5.99 -6.51
N ARG A 72 11.73 5.13 -6.78
CA ARG A 72 11.42 4.54 -8.09
C ARG A 72 12.50 3.57 -8.61
N ALA A 73 13.20 2.90 -7.71
CA ALA A 73 14.06 1.79 -8.07
C ALA A 73 13.24 0.58 -8.57
N LYS A 74 13.90 -0.32 -9.30
CA LYS A 74 13.33 -1.60 -9.72
C LYS A 74 13.32 -2.59 -8.55
N ILE A 75 12.34 -3.48 -8.54
CA ILE A 75 12.24 -4.53 -7.51
C ILE A 75 13.06 -5.72 -7.95
N MET A 76 13.95 -6.14 -7.05
CA MET A 76 14.80 -7.31 -7.23
C MET A 76 14.33 -8.43 -6.32
N ILE A 77 14.59 -9.68 -6.71
CA ILE A 77 14.28 -10.90 -5.94
C ILE A 77 14.64 -10.80 -4.44
N PRO A 78 15.84 -10.35 -4.01
CA PRO A 78 16.18 -10.27 -2.59
C PRO A 78 15.33 -9.30 -1.77
N GLY A 79 14.63 -8.35 -2.42
CA GLY A 79 13.75 -7.39 -1.77
C GLY A 79 12.35 -7.93 -1.47
N MET A 80 11.97 -9.07 -2.04
CA MET A 80 10.67 -9.70 -1.81
C MET A 80 10.68 -10.57 -0.55
N LEU A 81 9.49 -10.72 0.04
CA LEU A 81 9.22 -11.63 1.14
C LEU A 81 8.19 -12.69 0.72
N ARG A 82 7.09 -12.28 0.09
CA ARG A 82 6.02 -13.17 -0.40
C ARG A 82 5.43 -12.61 -1.68
N TYR A 83 4.79 -13.46 -2.47
CA TYR A 83 4.07 -13.08 -3.67
C TYR A 83 2.78 -13.87 -3.77
N ASP A 84 1.81 -13.30 -4.48
CA ASP A 84 0.54 -13.94 -4.79
C ASP A 84 0.69 -14.90 -5.99
N ASP A 85 -0.20 -15.87 -6.09
CA ASP A 85 -0.18 -16.85 -7.16
C ASP A 85 -0.74 -16.28 -8.47
N GLY A 86 -0.38 -16.91 -9.60
CA GLY A 86 -0.90 -16.55 -10.92
C GLY A 86 -0.41 -15.23 -11.50
N ILE A 87 0.66 -14.62 -10.98
CA ILE A 87 1.32 -13.44 -11.62
C ILE A 87 1.84 -13.82 -13.01
N GLU A 88 1.37 -13.09 -14.02
CA GLU A 88 1.79 -13.19 -15.42
C GLU A 88 2.72 -12.04 -15.82
N LEU A 89 3.40 -12.19 -16.96
CA LEU A 89 4.26 -11.14 -17.50
C LEU A 89 3.43 -9.90 -17.88
N ASN A 90 3.92 -8.73 -17.50
CA ASN A 90 3.31 -7.42 -17.72
C ASN A 90 1.98 -7.17 -16.98
N ASP A 91 1.60 -8.04 -16.05
CA ASP A 91 0.42 -7.81 -15.22
C ASP A 91 0.64 -6.64 -14.23
N GLN A 92 -0.44 -5.95 -13.88
CA GLN A 92 -0.41 -4.89 -12.88
C GLN A 92 -0.50 -5.49 -11.48
N THR A 93 0.59 -5.34 -10.74
CA THR A 93 0.73 -5.82 -9.37
C THR A 93 0.78 -4.63 -8.42
N VAL A 94 0.26 -4.85 -7.21
CA VAL A 94 0.35 -3.90 -6.11
C VAL A 94 1.33 -4.44 -5.10
N GLU A 95 2.24 -3.59 -4.67
CA GLU A 95 3.27 -3.98 -3.72
C GLU A 95 3.00 -3.40 -2.33
N ARG A 96 3.25 -4.20 -1.31
CA ARG A 96 2.88 -3.92 0.07
C ARG A 96 4.02 -4.23 1.04
N CYS A 97 4.11 -3.47 2.13
CA CYS A 97 4.94 -3.86 3.27
C CYS A 97 4.31 -5.02 4.05
N VAL A 98 5.07 -5.56 4.99
CA VAL A 98 4.55 -6.49 6.02
C VAL A 98 3.43 -5.84 6.84
N THR A 99 3.52 -4.54 7.08
CA THR A 99 2.56 -3.73 7.87
C THR A 99 1.28 -3.35 7.12
N VAL A 100 0.93 -4.05 6.05
CA VAL A 100 -0.35 -3.89 5.31
C VAL A 100 -0.55 -2.49 4.68
N LYS A 101 0.46 -1.61 4.74
CA LYS A 101 0.48 -0.33 4.00
C LYS A 101 0.85 -0.58 2.55
N VAL A 102 0.06 -0.03 1.63
CA VAL A 102 0.38 -0.10 0.20
C VAL A 102 1.49 0.89 -0.13
N LEU A 103 2.46 0.41 -0.92
CA LEU A 103 3.64 1.18 -1.29
C LEU A 103 3.47 1.88 -2.64
N PHE A 104 3.21 1.09 -3.67
CA PHE A 104 3.19 1.53 -5.07
C PHE A 104 2.53 0.48 -5.97
N ALA A 105 2.18 0.93 -7.18
CA ALA A 105 1.74 0.05 -8.27
C ALA A 105 2.91 -0.23 -9.22
N ALA A 106 3.05 -1.49 -9.61
CA ALA A 106 4.12 -1.97 -10.47
C ALA A 106 3.60 -2.84 -11.62
N ILE A 107 4.47 -3.08 -12.58
CA ILE A 107 4.24 -3.98 -13.70
C ILE A 107 5.21 -5.15 -13.52
N ALA A 108 4.66 -6.37 -13.45
CA ALA A 108 5.44 -7.58 -13.29
C ALA A 108 6.32 -7.85 -14.52
N GLN A 109 7.60 -8.16 -14.31
CA GLN A 109 8.54 -8.56 -15.35
C GLN A 109 8.87 -10.06 -15.29
N MET A 110 8.38 -10.77 -14.27
CA MET A 110 8.55 -12.21 -14.09
C MET A 110 7.21 -12.87 -13.81
N THR A 111 7.05 -14.13 -14.22
CA THR A 111 5.93 -14.98 -13.80
C THR A 111 6.21 -15.60 -12.44
N THR A 112 5.18 -16.11 -11.76
CA THR A 112 5.34 -16.82 -10.47
C THR A 112 6.32 -17.98 -10.54
N ALA A 113 6.29 -18.77 -11.62
CA ALA A 113 7.23 -19.87 -11.82
C ALA A 113 8.68 -19.39 -11.94
N MET A 114 8.90 -18.24 -12.60
CA MET A 114 10.23 -17.64 -12.71
C MET A 114 10.71 -17.07 -11.38
N ILE A 115 9.82 -16.40 -10.63
CA ILE A 115 10.14 -15.87 -9.29
C ILE A 115 10.58 -17.01 -8.34
N ALA A 116 9.96 -18.19 -8.45
CA ALA A 116 10.30 -19.35 -7.62
C ALA A 116 11.63 -20.01 -8.01
N THR A 117 12.04 -19.94 -9.27
CA THR A 117 13.20 -20.70 -9.79
C THR A 117 14.46 -19.84 -9.92
N CYS A 118 14.32 -18.54 -10.14
CA CYS A 118 15.44 -17.66 -10.40
C CYS A 118 16.10 -17.18 -9.10
N ASP A 119 17.43 -17.26 -9.03
CA ASP A 119 18.20 -16.71 -7.91
C ASP A 119 18.34 -15.18 -8.01
N HIS A 120 18.41 -14.65 -9.24
CA HIS A 120 18.69 -13.24 -9.52
C HIS A 120 17.76 -12.70 -10.61
N GLY A 121 17.35 -11.44 -10.47
CA GLY A 121 16.66 -10.71 -11.53
C GLY A 121 15.73 -9.63 -11.02
N VAL A 122 15.12 -8.94 -11.99
CA VAL A 122 14.13 -7.88 -11.75
C VAL A 122 12.75 -8.50 -11.78
N VAL A 123 12.03 -8.37 -10.67
CA VAL A 123 10.69 -8.94 -10.46
C VAL A 123 9.65 -8.02 -11.09
N ALA A 124 9.73 -6.73 -10.78
CA ALA A 124 8.73 -5.77 -11.17
C ALA A 124 9.34 -4.38 -11.39
N LYS A 125 8.72 -3.63 -12.31
CA LYS A 125 9.05 -2.25 -12.63
C LYS A 125 7.99 -1.33 -12.05
N THR A 126 8.41 -0.40 -11.20
CA THR A 126 7.53 0.59 -10.56
C THR A 126 6.87 1.49 -11.60
N LYS A 127 5.53 1.56 -11.56
CA LYS A 127 4.72 2.42 -12.43
C LYS A 127 4.41 3.73 -11.74
N ARG A 128 3.85 3.69 -10.52
CA ARG A 128 3.47 4.86 -9.71
C ARG A 128 3.70 4.59 -8.23
N VAL A 129 4.42 5.49 -7.57
CA VAL A 129 4.66 5.44 -6.12
C VAL A 129 3.55 6.20 -5.40
N ILE A 130 2.98 5.58 -4.36
CA ILE A 130 1.90 6.15 -3.55
C ILE A 130 2.48 6.69 -2.23
N MET A 131 3.39 5.94 -1.61
CA MET A 131 4.00 6.29 -0.34
C MET A 131 4.99 7.45 -0.46
N GLU A 132 5.12 8.24 0.61
CA GLU A 132 6.13 9.28 0.72
C GLU A 132 7.56 8.70 0.80
N ARG A 133 8.55 9.52 0.44
CA ARG A 133 9.95 9.06 0.28
C ARG A 133 10.68 8.82 1.60
N ASP A 134 10.28 9.51 2.66
CA ASP A 134 11.01 9.53 3.93
C ASP A 134 10.28 8.80 5.08
N SER A 135 9.20 8.07 4.78
CA SER A 135 8.46 7.29 5.79
C SER A 135 9.25 6.12 6.38
N TYR A 136 10.28 5.62 5.67
CA TYR A 136 11.16 4.55 6.15
C TYR A 136 12.62 5.02 6.21
N PRO A 137 13.42 4.55 7.19
CA PRO A 137 14.83 4.88 7.28
C PRO A 137 15.65 4.22 6.17
N CYS A 138 16.73 4.88 5.72
CA CYS A 138 17.68 4.25 4.80
C CYS A 138 18.46 3.16 5.55
N GLN A 139 18.42 1.91 5.07
CA GLN A 139 19.23 0.83 5.64
C GLN A 139 20.46 0.45 4.79
N TRP A 140 20.81 1.26 3.78
CA TRP A 140 21.97 0.99 2.92
C TRP A 140 23.27 1.35 3.61
N GLY A 141 24.25 0.45 3.57
CA GLY A 141 25.59 0.71 4.09
C GLY A 141 25.75 0.52 5.60
N LEU A 142 24.71 0.05 6.30
CA LEU A 142 24.85 -0.42 7.68
C LEU A 142 25.44 -1.84 7.62
N GLY A 143 26.71 -1.97 8.02
CA GLY A 143 27.38 -3.28 8.12
C GLY A 143 26.70 -4.21 9.14
N PRO A 144 27.27 -5.39 9.41
CA PRO A 144 26.70 -6.37 10.36
C PRO A 144 26.58 -5.86 11.81
N ALA A 145 27.13 -4.68 12.12
CA ALA A 145 26.93 -3.98 13.38
C ALA A 145 25.66 -3.11 13.35
N MET A 146 24.51 -3.75 13.29
CA MET A 146 23.27 -3.09 13.71
C MET A 146 23.12 -3.33 15.21
N SER A 147 23.31 -2.28 16.01
CA SER A 147 22.86 -2.30 17.40
C SER A 147 21.35 -2.51 17.41
N TYR A 148 20.87 -3.37 18.30
CA TYR A 148 19.46 -3.72 18.48
C TYR A 148 18.52 -2.49 18.62
N GLU A 149 19.08 -1.32 18.93
CA GLU A 149 18.38 -0.04 19.05
C GLU A 149 17.88 0.54 17.72
N ALA A 150 18.62 0.38 16.61
CA ALA A 150 18.18 0.88 15.31
C ALA A 150 17.06 0.00 14.70
N LEU A 151 16.95 -1.26 15.12
CA LEU A 151 15.78 -2.11 14.89
C LEU A 151 14.58 -1.60 15.70
N PHE A 152 14.77 -1.28 16.99
CA PHE A 152 13.70 -0.81 17.88
C PHE A 152 13.03 0.50 17.43
N ILE A 153 13.81 1.48 16.94
CA ILE A 153 13.28 2.76 16.46
C ILE A 153 12.33 2.58 15.25
N SER A 154 12.56 1.55 14.43
CA SER A 154 11.68 1.25 13.28
C SER A 154 10.34 0.62 13.69
N TYR A 155 10.29 -0.05 14.84
CA TYR A 155 9.06 -0.61 15.40
C TYR A 155 8.26 0.42 16.23
N THR A 156 8.92 1.34 16.93
CA THR A 156 8.23 2.37 17.73
C THR A 156 7.61 3.47 16.87
N ASN A 157 8.24 3.85 15.76
CA ASN A 157 7.72 4.90 14.87
C ASN A 157 6.67 4.39 13.87
N ASN A 158 6.41 3.08 13.82
CA ASN A 158 5.36 2.48 12.98
C ASN A 158 4.04 2.22 13.75
N CYS A 159 4.01 2.46 15.06
CA CYS A 159 2.81 2.32 15.90
C CYS A 159 2.09 3.64 16.18
N VAL A 160 2.65 4.78 15.76
CA VAL A 160 1.98 6.08 15.85
C VAL A 160 1.40 6.39 14.47
N VAL A 161 0.24 5.79 14.23
CA VAL A 161 -0.83 6.53 13.55
C VAL A 161 -1.31 7.51 14.62
N ASP A 162 -0.76 8.71 14.61
CA ASP A 162 -1.53 9.89 15.01
C ASP A 162 -2.43 10.24 13.82
#